data_AF-A0A6U3BV90-F1
#
_entry.id   AF-A0A6U3BV90-F1
#
_cell.length_a   1.000
_cell.length_b   1.000
_cell.length_c   1.000
_cell.angle_alpha   90.00
_cell.angle_beta   90.00
_cell.angle_gamma   90.00
#
_symmetry.space_group_name_H-M   'P 1'
#
loop_
_entity.id
_entity.type
_entity.pdbx_description
1 polymer ?
#
loop_
_entity_poly.entity_id
_entity_poly.type
_entity_poly.pdbx_seq_one_letter_code
_entity_poly.pdbx_strand_id
1 'polypeptide(L)'
;MLSKEMPYVKFILPTAPTQKVTMNMGMAMPSWYDIVGLDERSNENCKGIEESRQKLVDILDKEHETTGLAYNRMVLAGFSQGGALSLYTGLQMKEKLGAIVLMSGYLPAASKLAITPGVEDVPIMHCHGTQDMLVQAAMAEKSKMVAEAKGATDYTYKTYSIAHTVSMDEIADVREFLKSKLPPDDSCRITLKDPSQMSVKELKAVIRKAGLSQKAVGFMEKSEFVQLVSNYRDGKL
;
A
#
# COMPACT_ATOMS: atom_id res chain seq x y z
N MET A 1 3.08 -10.26 -14.07
CA MET A 1 3.47 -9.32 -13.00
C MET A 1 2.68 -8.04 -13.21
N LEU A 2 1.98 -7.57 -12.18
CA LEU A 2 1.14 -6.36 -12.24
C LEU A 2 1.85 -5.16 -12.87
N SER A 3 3.13 -4.94 -12.52
CA SER A 3 3.95 -3.85 -13.06
C SER A 3 4.16 -3.88 -14.59
N LYS A 4 4.11 -5.06 -15.22
CA LYS A 4 4.20 -5.17 -16.68
C LYS A 4 2.88 -4.81 -17.36
N GLU A 5 1.76 -5.10 -16.71
CA GLU A 5 0.41 -4.86 -17.24
C GLU A 5 -0.09 -3.45 -16.94
N MET A 6 0.46 -2.80 -15.91
CA MET A 6 0.15 -1.43 -15.50
C MET A 6 1.45 -0.60 -15.44
N PRO A 7 2.12 -0.37 -16.59
CA PRO A 7 3.41 0.33 -16.63
C PRO A 7 3.32 1.80 -16.17
N TYR A 8 2.11 2.35 -16.12
CA TYR A 8 1.79 3.69 -15.66
C TYR A 8 1.53 3.77 -14.14
N VAL A 9 1.65 2.66 -13.40
CA VAL A 9 1.50 2.62 -11.93
C VAL A 9 2.86 2.40 -11.25
N LYS A 10 3.14 3.24 -10.26
CA LYS A 10 4.29 3.09 -9.36
C LYS A 10 3.89 2.21 -8.18
N PHE A 11 4.65 1.15 -7.93
CA PHE A 11 4.47 0.28 -6.77
C PHE A 11 5.43 0.69 -5.65
N ILE A 12 4.90 0.96 -4.46
CA ILE A 12 5.67 1.27 -3.24
C ILE A 12 5.40 0.16 -2.23
N LEU A 13 6.45 -0.55 -1.82
CA LEU A 13 6.37 -1.69 -0.91
C LEU A 13 7.15 -1.34 0.37
N PRO A 14 6.53 -0.63 1.33
CA PRO A 14 7.21 -0.24 2.55
C PRO A 14 7.44 -1.45 3.46
N THR A 15 8.57 -1.46 4.17
CA THR A 15 8.88 -2.48 5.17
C THR A 15 8.34 -2.07 6.53
N ALA A 16 7.65 -2.99 7.21
CA ALA A 16 7.20 -2.78 8.56
C ALA A 16 8.39 -2.56 9.52
N PRO A 17 8.23 -1.73 10.58
CA PRO A 17 9.28 -1.59 11.60
C PRO A 17 9.51 -2.90 12.35
N THR A 18 10.74 -3.14 12.79
CA THR A 18 11.02 -4.22 13.74
C THR A 18 10.49 -3.83 15.11
N GLN A 19 9.55 -4.62 15.65
CA GLN A 19 8.99 -4.44 16.98
C GLN A 19 8.69 -5.78 17.65
N LYS A 20 8.50 -5.77 18.97
CA LYS A 20 8.12 -6.98 19.72
C LYS A 20 6.69 -7.36 19.37
N VAL A 21 6.46 -8.65 19.13
CA VAL A 21 5.12 -9.21 18.86
C VAL A 21 4.73 -10.11 20.02
N THR A 22 3.69 -9.72 20.77
CA THR A 22 3.22 -10.40 21.98
C THR A 22 2.81 -11.85 21.70
N MET A 23 2.09 -12.09 20.61
CA MET A 23 1.70 -13.43 20.16
C MET A 23 2.90 -14.36 19.92
N ASN A 24 4.06 -13.81 19.55
CA ASN A 24 5.30 -14.55 19.34
C ASN A 24 6.24 -14.44 20.55
N MET A 25 5.68 -14.51 21.76
CA MET A 25 6.42 -14.44 23.03
C MET A 25 7.31 -13.20 23.16
N GLY A 26 6.92 -12.08 22.53
CA GLY A 26 7.67 -10.83 22.54
C GLY A 26 8.90 -10.80 21.64
N MET A 27 9.06 -11.77 20.74
CA MET A 27 10.14 -11.78 19.75
C MET A 27 10.08 -10.53 18.86
N ALA A 28 11.24 -9.92 18.60
CA ALA A 28 11.34 -8.74 17.75
C ALA A 28 11.40 -9.15 16.28
N MET A 29 10.44 -8.69 15.48
CA MET A 29 10.35 -8.97 14.05
C MET A 29 9.60 -7.85 13.30
N PRO A 30 9.66 -7.80 11.96
CA PRO A 30 8.86 -6.84 11.19
C PRO A 30 7.37 -7.04 11.46
N SER A 31 6.71 -6.00 11.99
CA SER A 31 5.28 -6.00 12.26
C SER A 31 4.77 -4.56 12.18
N TRP A 32 3.54 -4.35 11.71
CA TRP A 32 2.94 -3.02 11.66
C TRP A 32 2.40 -2.58 13.02
N TYR A 33 1.82 -3.49 13.78
CA TYR A 33 1.38 -3.25 15.15
C TYR A 33 1.54 -4.52 15.97
N ASP A 34 1.46 -4.42 17.29
CA ASP A 34 1.53 -5.58 18.15
C ASP A 34 0.31 -6.48 17.93
N ILE A 35 0.56 -7.75 17.64
CA ILE A 35 -0.47 -8.79 17.57
C ILE A 35 -0.45 -9.50 18.92
N VAL A 36 -1.53 -9.35 19.69
CA VAL A 36 -1.66 -9.95 21.01
C VAL A 36 -2.21 -11.38 20.91
N GLY A 37 -3.06 -11.64 19.92
CA GLY A 37 -3.71 -12.92 19.65
C GLY A 37 -4.52 -12.88 18.36
N LEU A 38 -5.11 -14.00 17.97
CA LEU A 38 -5.90 -14.16 16.73
C LEU A 38 -7.41 -14.04 16.94
N ASP A 39 -7.86 -13.77 18.16
CA ASP A 39 -9.27 -13.58 18.46
C ASP A 39 -9.70 -12.11 18.30
N GLU A 40 -11.01 -11.89 18.27
CA GLU A 40 -11.58 -10.55 18.06
C GLU A 40 -11.24 -9.53 19.15
N ARG A 41 -11.06 -9.95 20.42
CA ARG A 41 -10.68 -9.04 21.51
C ARG A 41 -9.25 -8.57 21.33
N SER A 42 -8.38 -9.47 20.90
CA SER A 42 -7.00 -9.17 20.55
C SER A 42 -6.91 -8.15 19.40
N ASN A 43 -7.84 -8.19 18.45
CA ASN A 43 -7.92 -7.21 17.35
C ASN A 43 -8.30 -5.79 17.80
N GLU A 44 -8.80 -5.56 19.02
CA GLU A 44 -8.98 -4.20 19.55
C GLU A 44 -7.70 -3.62 20.17
N ASN A 45 -6.78 -4.48 20.59
CA ASN A 45 -5.55 -4.10 21.29
C ASN A 45 -4.34 -4.03 20.34
N CYS A 46 -4.41 -3.17 19.34
CA CYS A 46 -3.36 -2.99 18.34
C CYS A 46 -2.37 -1.88 18.74
N LYS A 47 -1.49 -2.14 19.70
CA LYS A 47 -0.43 -1.17 20.06
C LYS A 47 0.47 -0.89 18.86
N GLY A 48 0.74 0.37 18.53
CA GLY A 48 1.57 0.72 17.36
C GLY A 48 0.76 0.98 16.07
N ILE A 49 -0.57 0.79 16.09
CA ILE A 49 -1.38 0.94 14.87
C ILE A 49 -1.45 2.38 14.37
N GLU A 50 -1.55 3.37 15.25
CA GLU A 50 -1.58 4.78 14.86
C GLU A 50 -0.25 5.24 14.28
N GLU A 51 0.86 4.77 14.84
CA GLU A 51 2.21 5.04 14.34
C GLU A 51 2.40 4.46 12.94
N SER A 52 1.85 3.26 12.68
CA SER A 52 1.90 2.65 11.35
C SER A 52 0.91 3.28 10.38
N ARG A 53 -0.27 3.70 10.85
CA ARG A 53 -1.22 4.51 10.07
C ARG A 53 -0.54 5.79 9.60
N GLN A 54 0.10 6.52 10.53
CA GLN A 54 0.82 7.75 10.21
C GLN A 54 1.94 7.51 9.20
N LYS A 55 2.69 6.41 9.29
CA LYS A 55 3.70 6.07 8.28
C LYS A 55 3.12 5.89 6.87
N LEU A 56 1.96 5.27 6.74
CA LEU A 56 1.31 5.14 5.44
C LEU A 56 0.81 6.49 4.93
N VAL A 57 0.23 7.32 5.81
CA VAL A 57 -0.15 8.70 5.49
C VAL A 57 1.06 9.50 5.01
N ASP A 58 2.18 9.47 5.73
CA ASP A 58 3.40 10.20 5.36
C ASP A 58 3.95 9.77 3.98
N ILE A 59 3.79 8.48 3.62
CA ILE A 59 4.17 8.00 2.28
C ILE A 59 3.24 8.58 1.22
N LEU A 60 1.93 8.57 1.44
CA LEU A 60 0.94 9.11 0.50
C LEU A 60 1.13 10.61 0.32
N ASP A 61 1.23 11.36 1.43
CA ASP A 61 1.42 12.80 1.45
C ASP A 61 2.71 13.18 0.71
N LYS A 62 3.81 12.48 0.98
CA LYS A 62 5.07 12.69 0.26
C LYS A 62 4.95 12.42 -1.23
N GLU A 63 4.24 11.38 -1.64
CA GLU A 63 4.03 11.10 -3.06
C GLU A 63 3.17 12.18 -3.70
N HIS A 64 2.13 12.67 -3.02
CA HIS A 64 1.32 13.81 -3.47
C HIS A 64 2.18 15.07 -3.64
N GLU A 65 2.91 15.48 -2.60
CA GLU A 65 3.75 16.69 -2.61
C GLU A 65 4.85 16.65 -3.68
N THR A 66 5.47 15.47 -3.88
CA THR A 66 6.61 15.35 -4.80
C THR A 66 6.21 15.20 -6.26
N THR A 67 4.98 14.78 -6.54
CA THR A 67 4.54 14.45 -7.91
C THR A 67 3.32 15.25 -8.39
N GLY A 68 2.60 15.88 -7.47
CA GLY A 68 1.29 16.49 -7.74
C GLY A 68 0.17 15.47 -7.93
N LEU A 69 0.43 14.17 -7.72
CA LEU A 69 -0.54 13.11 -7.94
C LEU A 69 -1.71 13.23 -6.94
N ALA A 70 -2.94 13.32 -7.41
CA ALA A 70 -4.11 13.35 -6.54
C ALA A 70 -4.29 12.03 -5.76
N TYR A 71 -4.83 12.09 -4.54
CA TYR A 71 -5.05 10.91 -3.68
C TYR A 71 -5.97 9.87 -4.33
N ASN A 72 -6.94 10.31 -5.15
CA ASN A 72 -7.80 9.41 -5.92
C ASN A 72 -7.08 8.61 -7.02
N ARG A 73 -5.77 8.85 -7.21
CA ARG A 73 -4.86 8.08 -8.07
C ARG A 73 -3.88 7.21 -7.27
N MET A 74 -4.08 7.11 -5.96
CA MET A 74 -3.29 6.28 -5.05
C MET A 74 -4.18 5.18 -4.45
N VAL A 75 -3.60 4.00 -4.25
CA VAL A 75 -4.29 2.84 -3.68
C VAL A 75 -3.47 2.32 -2.51
N LEU A 76 -4.12 2.03 -1.39
CA LEU A 76 -3.55 1.22 -0.32
C LEU A 76 -3.92 -0.24 -0.55
N ALA A 77 -2.92 -1.11 -0.60
CA ALA A 77 -3.11 -2.53 -0.79
C ALA A 77 -2.21 -3.31 0.17
N GLY A 78 -2.73 -4.40 0.75
CA GLY A 78 -1.93 -5.23 1.63
C GLY A 78 -2.49 -6.63 1.87
N PHE A 79 -1.61 -7.49 2.36
CA PHE A 79 -1.92 -8.86 2.77
C PHE A 79 -1.92 -8.97 4.31
N SER A 80 -2.83 -9.75 4.87
CA SER A 80 -2.91 -10.05 6.30
C SER A 80 -2.89 -8.76 7.15
N GLN A 81 -1.93 -8.60 8.06
CA GLN A 81 -1.75 -7.38 8.85
C GLN A 81 -1.58 -6.10 8.01
N GLY A 82 -0.92 -6.18 6.85
CA GLY A 82 -0.79 -5.06 5.93
C GLY A 82 -2.12 -4.69 5.26
N GLY A 83 -2.96 -5.69 4.99
CA GLY A 83 -4.34 -5.48 4.53
C GLY A 83 -5.16 -4.79 5.62
N ALA A 84 -5.10 -5.32 6.84
CA ALA A 84 -5.76 -4.74 8.00
C ALA A 84 -5.41 -3.27 8.23
N LEU A 85 -4.12 -2.94 8.14
CA LEU A 85 -3.64 -1.55 8.22
C LEU A 85 -4.13 -0.70 7.04
N SER A 86 -4.22 -1.26 5.82
CA SER A 86 -4.71 -0.56 4.63
C SER A 86 -6.18 -0.15 4.79
N LEU A 87 -7.04 -1.04 5.30
CA LEU A 87 -8.45 -0.72 5.61
C LEU A 87 -8.56 0.38 6.66
N TYR A 88 -7.88 0.17 7.80
CA TYR A 88 -7.91 1.09 8.94
C TYR A 88 -7.39 2.48 8.57
N THR A 89 -6.39 2.55 7.69
CA THR A 89 -5.83 3.82 7.24
C THR A 89 -6.72 4.49 6.20
N GLY A 90 -7.08 3.77 5.14
CA GLY A 90 -7.73 4.34 3.96
C GLY A 90 -9.10 4.96 4.25
N LEU A 91 -9.88 4.34 5.14
CA LEU A 91 -11.18 4.86 5.59
C LEU A 91 -11.07 6.11 6.49
N GLN A 92 -9.88 6.42 6.99
CA GLN A 92 -9.61 7.53 7.89
C GLN A 92 -8.67 8.58 7.27
N MET A 93 -8.49 8.51 5.95
CA MET A 93 -7.77 9.54 5.19
C MET A 93 -8.59 10.82 5.14
N LYS A 94 -7.91 11.96 5.03
CA LYS A 94 -8.56 13.26 4.77
C LYS A 94 -9.10 13.36 3.35
N GLU A 95 -8.38 12.73 2.42
CA GLU A 95 -8.66 12.76 0.98
C GLU A 95 -9.02 11.35 0.52
N LYS A 96 -9.99 11.25 -0.40
CA LYS A 96 -10.44 9.96 -0.92
C LYS A 96 -9.35 9.31 -1.78
N LEU A 97 -8.99 8.07 -1.43
CA LEU A 97 -8.10 7.24 -2.22
C LEU A 97 -8.80 6.68 -3.46
N GLY A 98 -8.03 6.23 -4.46
CA GLY A 98 -8.59 5.58 -5.64
C GLY A 98 -9.24 4.24 -5.33
N ALA A 99 -8.67 3.50 -4.38
CA ALA A 99 -9.23 2.28 -3.82
C ALA A 99 -8.46 1.83 -2.56
N ILE A 100 -9.03 0.84 -1.88
CA ILE A 100 -8.39 0.05 -0.82
C ILE A 100 -8.50 -1.43 -1.20
N VAL A 101 -7.39 -2.17 -1.09
CA VAL A 101 -7.35 -3.62 -1.37
C VAL A 101 -6.79 -4.38 -0.16
N LEU A 102 -7.52 -5.42 0.25
CA LEU A 102 -7.17 -6.26 1.39
C LEU A 102 -7.16 -7.71 0.91
N MET A 103 -6.08 -8.44 1.15
CA MET A 103 -6.00 -9.89 0.90
C MET A 103 -5.77 -10.60 2.23
N SER A 104 -6.68 -11.49 2.62
CA SER A 104 -6.65 -12.22 3.89
C SER A 104 -6.52 -11.30 5.13
N GLY A 105 -7.09 -10.10 5.05
CA GLY A 105 -7.06 -9.08 6.10
C GLY A 105 -8.32 -9.06 6.98
N TYR A 106 -8.35 -8.12 7.92
CA TYR A 106 -9.46 -7.87 8.85
C TYR A 106 -9.48 -6.39 9.25
N LEU A 107 -10.49 -5.92 9.98
CA LEU A 107 -10.55 -4.57 10.54
C LEU A 107 -9.95 -4.59 11.95
N PRO A 108 -8.75 -4.02 12.17
CA PRO A 108 -8.17 -3.88 13.49
C PRO A 108 -8.76 -2.65 14.20
N ALA A 109 -8.72 -2.65 15.53
CA ALA A 109 -9.17 -1.55 16.39
C ALA A 109 -10.53 -0.97 15.97
N ALA A 110 -11.52 -1.84 15.73
CA ALA A 110 -12.79 -1.46 15.12
C ALA A 110 -13.56 -0.41 15.96
N SER A 111 -13.38 -0.42 17.28
CA SER A 111 -13.91 0.61 18.18
C SER A 111 -13.36 2.02 17.88
N LYS A 112 -12.15 2.12 17.35
CA LYS A 112 -11.46 3.37 17.00
C LYS A 112 -11.67 3.81 15.56
N LEU A 113 -12.24 2.95 14.71
CA LEU A 113 -12.53 3.32 13.33
C LEU A 113 -13.55 4.47 13.28
N ALA A 114 -13.13 5.58 12.68
CA ALA A 114 -13.97 6.72 12.37
C ALA A 114 -13.81 7.08 10.88
N ILE A 115 -14.83 6.77 10.07
CA ILE A 115 -14.79 7.09 8.64
C ILE A 115 -14.81 8.61 8.46
N THR A 116 -13.85 9.14 7.72
CA THR A 116 -13.79 10.58 7.42
C THR A 116 -14.92 10.97 6.48
N PRO A 117 -15.63 12.09 6.70
CA PRO A 117 -16.58 12.61 5.73
C PRO A 117 -15.94 12.85 4.35
N GLY A 118 -16.57 12.34 3.29
CA GLY A 118 -16.10 12.42 1.91
C GLY A 118 -15.27 11.22 1.43
N VAL A 119 -15.02 10.22 2.29
CA VAL A 119 -14.34 8.97 1.89
C VAL A 119 -15.22 7.72 2.01
N GLU A 120 -16.50 7.87 2.37
CA GLU A 120 -17.46 6.79 2.53
C GLU A 120 -17.62 5.93 1.28
N ASP A 121 -17.43 6.50 0.09
CA ASP A 121 -17.54 5.85 -1.21
C ASP A 121 -16.18 5.43 -1.79
N VAL A 122 -15.13 5.37 -0.97
CA VAL A 122 -13.85 4.80 -1.39
C VAL A 122 -14.05 3.33 -1.78
N PRO A 123 -13.66 2.90 -2.99
CA PRO A 123 -13.84 1.51 -3.39
C PRO A 123 -12.98 0.55 -2.58
N ILE A 124 -13.58 -0.44 -1.94
CA ILE A 124 -12.90 -1.46 -1.15
C ILE A 124 -13.07 -2.82 -1.80
N MET A 125 -11.96 -3.52 -2.03
CA MET A 125 -11.94 -4.93 -2.39
C MET A 125 -11.28 -5.74 -1.28
N HIS A 126 -12.05 -6.63 -0.67
CA HIS A 126 -11.59 -7.55 0.36
C HIS A 126 -11.63 -8.98 -0.19
N CYS A 127 -10.47 -9.54 -0.45
CA CYS A 127 -10.26 -10.93 -0.86
C CYS A 127 -9.92 -11.80 0.36
N HIS A 128 -10.51 -12.99 0.48
CA HIS A 128 -10.26 -13.85 1.64
C HIS A 128 -10.34 -15.35 1.36
N GLY A 129 -9.48 -16.12 2.02
CA GLY A 129 -9.48 -17.58 1.93
C GLY A 129 -10.56 -18.22 2.82
N THR A 130 -11.40 -19.10 2.28
CA THR A 130 -12.42 -19.82 3.06
C THR A 130 -11.81 -20.91 3.97
N GLN A 131 -10.56 -21.29 3.73
CA GLN A 131 -9.82 -22.28 4.53
C GLN A 131 -8.76 -21.61 5.43
N ASP A 132 -8.84 -20.28 5.59
CA ASP A 132 -7.93 -19.53 6.43
C ASP A 132 -8.21 -19.80 7.91
N MET A 133 -7.24 -20.46 8.57
CA MET A 133 -7.31 -20.79 9.99
C MET A 133 -6.62 -19.77 10.89
N LEU A 134 -5.88 -18.81 10.30
CA LEU A 134 -5.18 -17.75 11.04
C LEU A 134 -6.04 -16.51 11.15
N VAL A 135 -6.54 -16.02 10.01
CA VAL A 135 -7.55 -14.98 9.94
C VAL A 135 -8.81 -15.63 9.39
N GLN A 136 -9.61 -16.20 10.29
CA GLN A 136 -10.87 -16.86 9.93
C GLN A 136 -11.79 -15.96 9.10
N ALA A 137 -12.49 -16.54 8.13
CA ALA A 137 -13.41 -15.81 7.25
C ALA A 137 -14.45 -14.97 8.03
N ALA A 138 -14.91 -15.45 9.18
CA ALA A 138 -15.82 -14.71 10.07
C ALA A 138 -15.26 -13.34 10.51
N MET A 139 -13.93 -13.22 10.71
CA MET A 139 -13.30 -11.93 11.02
C MET A 139 -13.38 -10.98 9.82
N ALA A 140 -13.21 -11.49 8.60
CA ALA A 140 -13.32 -10.71 7.38
C ALA A 140 -14.76 -10.24 7.13
N GLU A 141 -15.73 -11.14 7.27
CA GLU A 141 -17.16 -10.83 7.17
C GLU A 141 -17.56 -9.76 8.20
N LYS A 142 -17.10 -9.89 9.45
CA LYS A 142 -17.31 -8.87 10.47
C LYS A 142 -16.68 -7.54 10.13
N SER A 143 -15.49 -7.55 9.52
CA SER A 143 -14.81 -6.34 9.08
C SER A 143 -15.64 -5.55 8.09
N LYS A 144 -16.24 -6.25 7.10
CA LYS A 144 -17.19 -5.67 6.16
C LYS A 144 -18.41 -5.09 6.91
N MET A 145 -19.08 -5.89 7.73
CA MET A 145 -20.28 -5.46 8.46
C MET A 145 -20.03 -4.20 9.30
N VAL A 146 -18.90 -4.15 10.02
CA VAL A 146 -18.55 -2.99 10.85
C VAL A 146 -18.19 -1.78 10.00
N ALA A 147 -17.44 -1.95 8.90
CA ALA A 147 -17.12 -0.85 8.00
C ALA A 147 -18.39 -0.24 7.38
N GLU A 148 -19.30 -1.07 6.90
CA GLU A 148 -20.61 -0.64 6.36
C GLU A 148 -21.45 0.05 7.43
N ALA A 149 -21.53 -0.51 8.64
CA ALA A 149 -22.24 0.10 9.77
C ALA A 149 -21.64 1.46 10.21
N LYS A 150 -20.35 1.69 9.95
CA LYS A 150 -19.66 2.96 10.20
C LYS A 150 -19.79 3.95 9.03
N GLY A 151 -20.37 3.54 7.90
CA GLY A 151 -20.68 4.40 6.77
C GLY A 151 -19.98 4.06 5.46
N ALA A 152 -19.17 2.99 5.36
CA ALA A 152 -18.58 2.60 4.09
C ALA A 152 -19.67 2.12 3.11
N THR A 153 -19.65 2.58 1.87
CA THR A 153 -20.73 2.36 0.89
C THR A 153 -20.32 1.55 -0.33
N ASP A 154 -19.02 1.44 -0.65
CA ASP A 154 -18.49 0.64 -1.77
C ASP A 154 -17.56 -0.48 -1.26
N TYR A 155 -18.15 -1.56 -0.72
CA TYR A 155 -17.41 -2.68 -0.13
C TYR A 155 -17.70 -4.01 -0.83
N THR A 156 -16.74 -4.47 -1.64
CA THR A 156 -16.78 -5.77 -2.31
C THR A 156 -16.00 -6.82 -1.51
N TYR A 157 -16.68 -7.92 -1.13
CA TYR A 157 -16.06 -9.07 -0.48
C TYR A 157 -16.05 -10.27 -1.44
N LYS A 158 -14.87 -10.86 -1.67
CA LYS A 158 -14.66 -12.03 -2.53
C LYS A 158 -13.94 -13.12 -1.75
N THR A 159 -14.34 -14.37 -1.97
CA THR A 159 -13.77 -15.53 -1.29
C THR A 159 -13.14 -16.52 -2.26
N TYR A 160 -12.13 -17.23 -1.77
CA TYR A 160 -11.34 -18.19 -2.54
C TYR A 160 -11.09 -19.45 -1.71
N SER A 161 -11.05 -20.62 -2.33
CA SER A 161 -10.81 -21.90 -1.64
C SER A 161 -9.32 -22.11 -1.34
N ILE A 162 -8.77 -21.25 -0.50
CA ILE A 162 -7.37 -21.21 -0.08
C ILE A 162 -7.25 -20.99 1.42
N ALA A 163 -6.10 -21.36 1.99
CA ALA A 163 -5.72 -21.06 3.37
C ALA A 163 -5.21 -19.61 3.51
N HIS A 164 -4.38 -19.32 4.52
CA HIS A 164 -3.76 -18.00 4.70
C HIS A 164 -2.64 -17.74 3.68
N THR A 165 -3.02 -17.59 2.41
CA THR A 165 -2.13 -17.40 1.27
C THR A 165 -2.81 -16.58 0.18
N VAL A 166 -2.17 -16.43 -0.98
CA VAL A 166 -2.69 -15.73 -2.14
C VAL A 166 -2.75 -16.66 -3.35
N SER A 167 -3.87 -16.65 -4.08
CA SER A 167 -4.05 -17.47 -5.29
C SER A 167 -3.89 -16.67 -6.60
N MET A 168 -3.71 -17.37 -7.71
CA MET A 168 -3.66 -16.71 -9.03
C MET A 168 -5.01 -16.12 -9.45
N ASP A 169 -6.12 -16.75 -9.06
CA ASP A 169 -7.47 -16.25 -9.32
C ASP A 169 -7.72 -14.95 -8.54
N GLU A 170 -7.29 -14.91 -7.26
CA GLU A 170 -7.32 -13.72 -6.44
C GLU A 170 -6.47 -12.58 -7.03
N ILE A 171 -5.24 -12.88 -7.48
CA ILE A 171 -4.40 -11.88 -8.15
C ILE A 171 -5.03 -11.40 -9.45
N ALA A 172 -5.72 -12.26 -10.19
CA ALA A 172 -6.41 -11.86 -11.42
C ALA A 172 -7.57 -10.89 -11.13
N ASP A 173 -8.34 -11.17 -10.09
CA ASP A 173 -9.44 -10.30 -9.64
C ASP A 173 -8.94 -8.96 -9.09
N VAL A 174 -7.91 -8.97 -8.25
CA VAL A 174 -7.26 -7.75 -7.74
C VAL A 174 -6.71 -6.92 -8.89
N ARG A 175 -6.09 -7.56 -9.89
CA ARG A 175 -5.57 -6.88 -11.07
C ARG A 175 -6.66 -6.17 -11.86
N GLU A 176 -7.76 -6.84 -12.16
CA GLU A 176 -8.88 -6.24 -12.90
C GLU A 176 -9.51 -5.09 -12.12
N PHE A 177 -9.67 -5.25 -10.81
CA PHE A 177 -10.11 -4.18 -9.92
C PHE A 177 -9.16 -2.97 -9.98
N LEU A 178 -7.86 -3.18 -9.83
CA LEU A 178 -6.86 -2.09 -9.92
C LEU A 178 -6.87 -1.40 -11.29
N LYS A 179 -6.99 -2.14 -12.40
CA LYS A 179 -7.12 -1.55 -13.75
C LYS A 179 -8.35 -0.67 -13.87
N SER A 180 -9.47 -1.07 -13.26
CA SER A 180 -10.72 -0.28 -13.28
C SER A 180 -10.63 0.99 -12.45
N LYS A 181 -9.90 0.98 -11.32
CA LYS A 181 -9.78 2.13 -10.40
C LYS A 181 -8.62 3.05 -10.74
N LEU A 182 -7.58 2.52 -11.38
CA LEU A 182 -6.43 3.24 -11.90
C LEU A 182 -6.33 3.01 -13.42
N PRO A 183 -7.27 3.52 -14.24
CA PRO A 183 -7.09 3.53 -15.69
C PRO A 183 -5.92 4.45 -16.06
N PRO A 184 -5.26 4.25 -17.21
CA PRO A 184 -4.31 5.23 -17.74
C PRO A 184 -4.96 6.61 -17.84
N ASP A 185 -4.23 7.65 -17.44
CA ASP A 185 -4.69 9.03 -17.49
C ASP A 185 -3.55 9.91 -18.00
N ASP A 186 -3.68 10.38 -19.23
CA ASP A 186 -2.69 11.22 -19.90
C ASP A 186 -2.56 12.62 -19.29
N SER A 187 -3.53 13.07 -18.49
CA SER A 187 -3.45 14.31 -17.72
C SER A 187 -2.62 14.12 -16.44
N CYS A 188 -2.55 12.89 -15.94
CA CYS A 188 -1.81 12.50 -14.76
C CYS A 188 -0.34 12.16 -15.09
N ARG A 189 0.39 13.13 -15.67
CA ARG A 189 1.81 12.98 -15.97
C ARG A 189 2.65 13.45 -14.80
N ILE A 190 3.27 12.49 -14.09
CA ILE A 190 4.37 12.80 -13.17
C ILE A 190 5.53 13.32 -14.01
N THR A 191 5.66 14.65 -14.10
CA THR A 191 6.78 15.27 -14.79
C THR A 191 7.96 15.22 -13.84
N LEU A 192 8.74 14.13 -13.93
CA LEU A 192 10.01 14.06 -13.24
C LEU A 192 10.88 15.20 -13.76
N LYS A 193 11.44 16.00 -12.84
CA LYS A 193 12.38 17.07 -13.18
C LYS A 193 13.43 16.55 -14.16
N ASP A 194 13.59 17.23 -15.30
CA ASP A 194 14.53 16.85 -16.35
C ASP A 194 15.93 16.64 -15.72
N PRO A 195 16.62 15.51 -16.01
CA PRO A 195 17.91 15.22 -15.40
C PRO A 195 18.93 16.35 -15.55
N SER A 196 18.92 17.10 -16.66
CA SER A 196 19.80 18.25 -16.88
C SER A 196 19.58 19.38 -15.87
N GLN A 197 18.34 19.54 -15.39
CA GLN A 197 17.92 20.56 -14.43
C GLN A 197 18.13 20.11 -12.97
N MET A 198 18.55 18.87 -12.74
CA MET A 198 18.83 18.34 -11.41
C MET A 198 20.23 18.71 -10.94
N SER A 199 20.41 18.93 -9.64
CA SER A 199 21.71 19.02 -8.99
C SER A 199 22.41 17.65 -8.96
N VAL A 200 23.74 17.64 -8.82
CA VAL A 200 24.51 16.38 -8.68
C VAL A 200 24.01 15.56 -7.49
N LYS A 201 23.58 16.22 -6.41
CA LYS A 201 22.99 15.55 -5.24
C LYS A 201 21.69 14.83 -5.58
N GLU A 202 20.78 15.50 -6.29
CA GLU A 202 19.52 14.90 -6.75
C GLU A 202 19.76 13.73 -7.71
N LEU A 203 20.71 13.87 -8.66
CA LEU A 203 21.06 12.81 -9.60
C LEU A 203 21.65 11.58 -8.90
N LYS A 204 22.58 11.78 -7.96
CA LYS A 204 23.15 10.69 -7.13
C LYS A 204 22.07 9.99 -6.30
N ALA A 205 21.08 10.73 -5.81
CA ALA A 205 19.96 10.14 -5.08
C ALA A 205 19.10 9.24 -5.99
N VAL A 206 18.81 9.67 -7.22
CA VAL A 206 18.09 8.83 -8.20
C VAL A 206 18.89 7.58 -8.54
N ILE A 207 20.19 7.70 -8.83
CA ILE A 207 21.08 6.57 -9.14
C ILE A 207 21.10 5.56 -7.99
N ARG A 208 21.20 6.04 -6.74
CA ARG A 208 21.16 5.17 -5.56
C ARG A 208 19.82 4.44 -5.44
N LYS A 209 18.71 5.16 -5.63
CA LYS A 209 17.35 4.59 -5.55
C LYS A 209 17.08 3.59 -6.67
N ALA A 210 17.68 3.80 -7.84
CA ALA A 210 17.59 2.91 -9.00
C ALA A 210 18.52 1.67 -8.91
N GLY A 211 19.35 1.54 -7.86
CA GLY A 211 20.32 0.46 -7.75
C GLY A 211 21.50 0.57 -8.74
N LEU A 212 21.71 1.75 -9.33
CA LEU A 212 22.71 1.99 -10.38
C LEU A 212 24.04 2.51 -9.84
N SER A 213 24.26 2.47 -8.52
CA SER A 213 25.46 3.06 -7.87
C SER A 213 26.77 2.54 -8.46
N GLN A 214 26.84 1.27 -8.86
CA GLN A 214 28.03 0.69 -9.49
C GLN A 214 28.33 1.27 -10.87
N LYS A 215 27.28 1.61 -11.65
CA LYS A 215 27.44 2.24 -12.98
C LYS A 215 27.86 3.71 -12.90
N ALA A 216 27.82 4.32 -11.71
CA ALA A 216 28.19 5.72 -11.47
C ALA A 216 29.55 5.89 -10.76
N VAL A 217 30.28 4.80 -10.52
CA VAL A 217 31.61 4.85 -9.91
C VAL A 217 32.58 5.52 -10.88
N GLY A 218 33.34 6.51 -10.39
CA GLY A 218 34.34 7.23 -11.18
C GLY A 218 33.81 8.43 -11.97
N PHE A 219 32.50 8.69 -11.97
CA PHE A 219 31.95 9.88 -12.60
C PHE A 219 32.46 11.14 -11.91
N MET A 220 32.99 12.08 -12.70
CA MET A 220 33.53 13.35 -12.24
C MET A 220 32.66 14.52 -12.72
N GLU A 221 32.00 14.37 -13.87
CA GLU A 221 31.23 15.43 -14.52
C GLU A 221 29.73 15.26 -14.30
N LYS A 222 29.01 16.38 -14.10
CA LYS A 222 27.54 16.37 -13.96
C LYS A 222 26.86 15.70 -15.14
N SER A 223 27.36 15.89 -16.36
CA SER A 223 26.82 15.33 -17.59
C SER A 223 26.77 13.80 -17.58
N GLU A 224 27.73 13.13 -16.94
CA GLU A 224 27.77 11.66 -16.81
C GLU A 224 26.60 11.16 -15.94
N PHE A 225 26.36 11.84 -14.81
CA PHE A 225 25.22 11.55 -13.94
C PHE A 225 23.88 11.82 -14.64
N VAL A 226 23.79 12.92 -15.40
CA VAL A 226 22.60 13.27 -16.21
C VAL A 226 22.32 12.15 -17.21
N GLN A 227 23.32 11.74 -18.00
CA GLN A 227 23.16 10.73 -19.03
C GLN A 227 22.72 9.38 -18.46
N LEU A 228 23.31 8.95 -17.33
CA LEU A 228 22.94 7.70 -16.67
C LEU A 228 21.48 7.71 -16.19
N VAL A 229 21.04 8.82 -15.59
CA VAL A 229 19.65 8.97 -15.13
C VAL A 229 18.67 9.04 -16.31
N SER A 230 19.01 9.76 -17.39
CA SER A 230 18.18 9.80 -18.60
C SER A 230 18.05 8.41 -19.23
N ASN A 231 19.15 7.70 -19.41
CA ASN A 231 19.14 6.34 -19.96
C ASN A 231 18.31 5.37 -19.10
N TYR A 232 18.36 5.51 -17.78
CA TYR A 232 17.53 4.71 -16.87
C TYR A 232 16.03 5.03 -17.04
N ARG A 233 15.68 6.32 -17.09
CA ARG A 233 14.28 6.76 -17.26
C ARG A 233 13.70 6.36 -18.62
N ASP A 234 14.53 6.35 -19.65
CA ASP A 234 14.16 5.92 -21.01
C ASP A 234 14.12 4.39 -21.17
N GLY A 235 14.40 3.61 -20.11
CA GLY A 235 14.39 2.14 -20.15
C GLY A 235 15.54 1.51 -20.95
N LYS A 236 16.66 2.23 -21.14
CA LYS A 236 17.83 1.77 -21.91
C LYS A 236 18.85 0.98 -21.08
N LEU A 237 18.60 0.69 -19.79
CA LEU A 237 19.57 0.16 -18.82
C LEU A 237 19.12 -1.05 -18.02
#